data_AF-A0A4P7SHT0-F1
#
_entry.id   AF-A0A4P7SHT0-F1
#
_cell.length_a   1.000
_cell.length_b   1.000
_cell.length_c   1.000
_cell.angle_alpha   90.00
_cell.angle_beta   90.00
_cell.angle_gamma   90.00
#
_symmetry.space_group_name_H-M   'P 1'
#
loop_
_entity.id
_entity.type
_entity.pdbx_description
1 polymer ?
#
loop_
_entity_poly.entity_id
_entity_poly.type
_entity_poly.pdbx_seq_one_letter_code
_entity_poly.pdbx_strand_id
1 'polypeptide(L)'
;MPTFPAPGPVPVLVDVPFGNLHVVAGDRDDVVVTVLPAEPAKSGSVRAAEETRVARDGDAVTIVYPAAWKQYVHPFSAGGARVTIELPAGSDLRGKAGSLYAEGRLGTVDLTLNGGDARIDEAARLRLKVSAGAVVVRRVTGATEVKASAGGVRLDEMAGEGTVRASNGPTQVGSVTGVLEIVGAHAEIVVGRVRGTLTAKAAHAGIRVGPVESGNVRLTSSYGSIEVGVPEGTAAWLDVASEHGSVRNQLTPTHGPVEEQSTAQVFASTGWGDVILRRP
;
A
#
# COMPACT_ATOMS: atom_id res chain seq x y z
N MET A 1 -26.22 -17.03 -4.86
CA MET A 1 -24.91 -17.20 -4.21
C MET A 1 -24.20 -18.37 -4.86
N PRO A 2 -23.35 -18.13 -5.86
CA PRO A 2 -22.54 -19.17 -6.48
C PRO A 2 -21.44 -19.68 -5.53
N THR A 3 -21.27 -21.00 -5.49
CA THR A 3 -20.23 -21.69 -4.70
C THR A 3 -19.45 -22.62 -5.61
N PHE A 4 -18.12 -22.61 -5.49
CA PHE A 4 -17.21 -23.43 -6.30
C PHE A 4 -16.21 -24.18 -5.41
N PRO A 5 -15.96 -25.48 -5.63
CA PRO A 5 -14.95 -26.22 -4.86
C PRO A 5 -13.53 -25.71 -5.18
N ALA A 6 -12.71 -25.49 -4.17
CA ALA A 6 -11.37 -24.93 -4.27
C ALA A 6 -10.46 -25.54 -3.19
N PRO A 7 -9.92 -26.76 -3.40
CA PRO A 7 -9.10 -27.46 -2.40
C PRO A 7 -7.75 -26.78 -2.10
N GLY A 8 -7.46 -25.66 -2.76
CA GLY A 8 -6.29 -24.83 -2.52
C GLY A 8 -6.49 -23.41 -3.07
N PRO A 9 -5.47 -22.54 -2.96
CA PRO A 9 -5.51 -21.17 -3.46
C PRO A 9 -5.91 -21.09 -4.93
N VAL A 10 -6.82 -20.16 -5.25
CA VAL A 10 -7.32 -19.96 -6.61
C VAL A 10 -7.04 -18.54 -7.13
N PRO A 11 -6.92 -18.35 -8.44
CA PRO A 11 -6.96 -17.02 -9.04
C PRO A 11 -8.39 -16.49 -9.14
N VAL A 12 -8.61 -15.27 -8.65
CA VAL A 12 -9.88 -14.54 -8.75
C VAL A 12 -9.70 -13.28 -9.60
N LEU A 13 -10.45 -13.22 -10.70
CA LEU A 13 -10.48 -12.06 -11.59
C LEU A 13 -11.73 -11.24 -11.32
N VAL A 14 -11.56 -9.98 -10.94
CA VAL A 14 -12.66 -9.08 -10.62
C VAL A 14 -12.64 -7.86 -11.54
N ASP A 15 -13.74 -7.58 -12.23
CA ASP A 15 -13.95 -6.34 -12.97
C ASP A 15 -15.29 -5.72 -12.54
N VAL A 16 -15.26 -5.05 -11.39
CA VAL A 16 -16.40 -4.36 -10.77
C VAL A 16 -16.01 -2.92 -10.41
N PRO A 17 -15.71 -2.05 -11.40
CA PRO A 17 -15.06 -0.75 -11.18
C PRO A 17 -15.89 0.24 -10.34
N PHE A 18 -17.19 -0.01 -10.16
CA PHE A 18 -18.10 0.78 -9.32
C PHE A 18 -18.65 -0.01 -8.12
N GLY A 19 -18.10 -1.20 -7.88
CA GLY A 19 -18.51 -2.10 -6.82
C GLY A 19 -17.62 -2.00 -5.58
N ASN A 20 -18.22 -2.28 -4.42
CA ASN A 20 -17.50 -2.46 -3.17
C ASN A 20 -17.13 -3.93 -3.05
N LEU A 21 -15.83 -4.21 -3.04
CA LEU A 21 -15.31 -5.56 -2.96
C LEU A 21 -14.91 -5.89 -1.51
N HIS A 22 -15.54 -6.91 -0.94
CA HIS A 22 -15.16 -7.49 0.34
C HIS A 22 -14.61 -8.90 0.09
N VAL A 23 -13.37 -9.15 0.50
CA VAL A 23 -12.71 -10.45 0.35
C VAL A 23 -12.37 -11.00 1.73
N VAL A 24 -12.75 -12.24 1.98
CA VAL A 24 -12.45 -12.96 3.23
C VAL A 24 -11.63 -14.19 2.87
N ALA A 25 -10.32 -14.11 3.13
CA ALA A 25 -9.37 -15.18 2.89
C ALA A 25 -9.13 -15.98 4.17
N GLY A 26 -9.61 -17.22 4.20
CA GLY A 26 -9.62 -18.06 5.40
C GLY A 26 -9.23 -19.51 5.14
N ASP A 27 -9.26 -20.32 6.19
CA ASP A 27 -9.10 -21.77 6.07
C ASP A 27 -10.41 -22.38 5.56
N ARG A 28 -10.46 -22.65 4.25
CA ARG A 28 -11.61 -23.19 3.54
C ARG A 28 -11.16 -23.85 2.24
N ASP A 29 -12.02 -24.71 1.72
CA ASP A 29 -11.81 -25.51 0.52
C ASP A 29 -12.81 -25.18 -0.60
N ASP A 30 -13.45 -24.01 -0.52
CA ASP A 30 -14.42 -23.52 -1.48
C ASP A 30 -14.29 -22.00 -1.70
N VAL A 31 -14.88 -21.52 -2.79
CA VAL A 31 -15.07 -20.11 -3.08
C VAL A 31 -16.56 -19.82 -3.10
N VAL A 32 -16.99 -18.90 -2.24
CA VAL A 32 -18.37 -18.42 -2.18
C VAL A 32 -18.41 -16.97 -2.61
N VAL A 33 -19.28 -16.67 -3.58
CA VAL A 33 -19.49 -15.30 -4.05
C VAL A 33 -20.91 -14.87 -3.75
N THR A 34 -21.03 -13.77 -3.01
CA THR A 34 -22.29 -13.12 -2.69
C THR A 34 -22.33 -11.76 -3.33
N VAL A 35 -23.30 -11.53 -4.22
CA VAL A 35 -23.52 -10.25 -4.87
C VAL A 35 -24.83 -9.67 -4.36
N LEU A 36 -24.76 -8.48 -3.78
CA LEU A 36 -25.92 -7.74 -3.25
C LEU A 36 -25.92 -6.32 -3.81
N PRO A 37 -27.10 -5.67 -3.92
CA PRO A 37 -27.15 -4.25 -4.22
C PRO A 37 -26.45 -3.45 -3.11
N ALA A 38 -25.61 -2.48 -3.47
CA ALA A 38 -25.00 -1.59 -2.48
C ALA A 38 -26.07 -0.76 -1.75
N GLU A 39 -27.12 -0.36 -2.47
CA GLU A 39 -28.29 0.35 -1.94
C GLU A 39 -29.58 -0.30 -2.44
N PRO A 40 -30.25 -1.14 -1.64
CA PRO A 40 -31.44 -1.90 -2.08
C PRO A 40 -32.61 -1.02 -2.55
N ALA A 41 -32.70 0.22 -2.04
CA ALA A 41 -33.74 1.18 -2.43
C ALA A 41 -33.50 1.84 -3.80
N LYS A 42 -32.30 1.70 -4.39
CA LYS A 42 -31.96 2.27 -5.69
C LYS A 42 -32.02 1.19 -6.76
N SER A 43 -32.89 1.37 -7.75
CA SER A 43 -33.05 0.45 -8.90
C SER A 43 -31.73 0.23 -9.65
N GLY A 44 -30.87 1.24 -9.74
CA GLY A 44 -29.53 1.11 -10.32
C GLY A 44 -28.65 0.10 -9.59
N SER A 45 -28.71 0.05 -8.26
CA SER A 45 -27.91 -0.88 -7.44
C SER A 45 -28.47 -2.30 -7.50
N VAL A 46 -29.80 -2.44 -7.55
CA VAL A 46 -30.47 -3.74 -7.75
C VAL A 46 -30.04 -4.35 -9.08
N ARG A 47 -30.13 -3.57 -10.17
CA ARG A 47 -29.67 -4.02 -11.49
C ARG A 47 -28.17 -4.33 -11.51
N ALA A 48 -27.34 -3.50 -10.88
CA ALA A 48 -25.90 -3.75 -10.81
C ALA A 48 -25.59 -5.12 -10.17
N ALA A 49 -26.33 -5.49 -9.13
CA ALA A 49 -26.18 -6.79 -8.49
C ALA A 49 -26.69 -7.95 -9.36
N GLU A 50 -27.87 -7.79 -10.00
CA GLU A 50 -28.47 -8.82 -10.87
C GLU A 50 -27.63 -9.09 -12.13
N GLU A 51 -27.01 -8.07 -12.71
CA GLU A 51 -26.24 -8.19 -13.94
C GLU A 51 -24.78 -8.63 -13.72
N THR A 52 -24.28 -8.55 -12.48
CA THR A 52 -22.93 -9.00 -12.16
C THR A 52 -22.85 -10.51 -12.39
N ARG A 53 -22.00 -10.91 -13.33
CA ARG A 53 -21.80 -12.31 -13.67
C ARG A 53 -20.67 -12.89 -12.84
N VAL A 54 -20.96 -14.02 -12.24
CA VAL A 54 -19.99 -14.84 -11.53
C VAL A 54 -19.89 -16.17 -12.26
N ALA A 55 -18.70 -16.51 -12.73
CA ALA A 55 -18.45 -17.75 -13.45
C ALA A 55 -17.10 -18.34 -13.03
N ARG A 56 -16.97 -19.66 -13.18
CA ARG A 56 -15.69 -20.35 -13.06
C ARG A 56 -15.22 -20.77 -14.45
N ASP A 57 -13.98 -20.43 -14.77
CA ASP A 57 -13.30 -20.82 -16.01
C ASP A 57 -12.01 -21.56 -15.64
N GLY A 58 -12.03 -22.88 -15.81
CA GLY A 58 -10.99 -23.78 -15.29
C GLY A 58 -10.83 -23.63 -13.77
N ASP A 59 -9.64 -23.17 -13.35
CA ASP A 59 -9.31 -22.94 -11.94
C ASP A 59 -9.59 -21.51 -11.47
N ALA A 60 -9.94 -20.60 -12.38
CA ALA A 60 -10.17 -19.20 -12.05
C ALA A 60 -11.64 -18.90 -11.78
N VAL A 61 -11.91 -18.07 -10.77
CA VAL A 61 -13.24 -17.50 -10.53
C VAL A 61 -13.26 -16.08 -11.10
N THR A 62 -14.22 -15.81 -11.98
CA THR A 62 -14.39 -14.52 -12.66
C THR A 62 -15.64 -13.84 -12.18
N ILE A 63 -15.52 -12.56 -11.83
CA ILE A 63 -16.62 -11.72 -11.35
C ILE A 63 -16.60 -10.45 -12.17
N VAL A 64 -17.54 -10.33 -13.11
CA VAL A 64 -17.52 -9.28 -14.13
C VAL A 64 -18.85 -8.55 -14.11
N TYR A 65 -18.79 -7.24 -13.93
CA TYR A 65 -19.91 -6.37 -14.21
C TYR A 65 -19.91 -5.99 -15.70
N PRO A 66 -20.95 -6.34 -16.48
CA PRO A 66 -20.96 -6.12 -17.93
C PRO A 66 -20.86 -4.63 -18.28
N ALA A 67 -19.84 -4.27 -19.06
CA ALA A 67 -19.53 -2.89 -19.46
C ALA A 67 -20.57 -2.26 -20.42
N ALA A 68 -21.61 -2.99 -20.83
CA ALA A 68 -22.53 -2.62 -21.92
C ALA A 68 -23.37 -1.35 -21.67
N TRP A 69 -23.40 -0.84 -20.43
CA TRP A 69 -24.22 0.33 -20.08
C TRP A 69 -23.50 1.68 -20.18
N LYS A 70 -22.21 1.71 -20.55
CA LYS A 70 -21.39 2.92 -20.71
C LYS A 70 -21.95 3.97 -21.72
N GLN A 71 -23.12 3.74 -22.33
CA GLN A 71 -23.72 4.62 -23.34
C GLN A 71 -25.09 5.23 -22.98
N TYR A 72 -25.80 4.82 -21.92
CA TYR A 72 -27.24 5.19 -21.81
C TYR A 72 -27.78 5.63 -20.44
N VAL A 73 -26.99 5.70 -19.37
CA VAL A 73 -27.54 6.12 -18.06
C VAL A 73 -26.81 7.35 -17.54
N HIS A 74 -27.58 8.39 -17.22
CA HIS A 74 -27.11 9.63 -16.62
C HIS A 74 -26.13 9.37 -15.45
N PRO A 75 -25.07 10.19 -15.28
CA PRO A 75 -24.01 10.00 -14.28
C PRO A 75 -24.48 9.94 -12.81
N PHE A 76 -25.77 10.19 -12.53
CA PHE A 76 -26.37 10.22 -11.20
C PHE A 76 -27.22 8.99 -10.84
N SER A 77 -27.42 8.05 -11.78
CA SER A 77 -28.30 6.86 -11.58
C SER A 77 -27.53 5.52 -11.53
N ALA A 78 -26.21 5.58 -11.56
CA ALA A 78 -25.35 4.40 -11.47
C ALA A 78 -25.30 3.91 -10.00
N GLY A 79 -26.06 2.87 -9.69
CA GLY A 79 -25.92 2.19 -8.41
C GLY A 79 -24.71 1.26 -8.40
N GLY A 80 -24.19 0.95 -7.22
CA GLY A 80 -23.08 0.01 -7.03
C GLY A 80 -23.57 -1.38 -6.62
N ALA A 81 -22.71 -2.38 -6.80
CA ALA A 81 -22.88 -3.70 -6.21
C ALA A 81 -21.91 -3.89 -5.04
N ARG A 82 -22.34 -4.59 -3.99
CA ARG A 82 -21.48 -5.13 -2.94
C ARG A 82 -21.20 -6.58 -3.29
N VAL A 83 -19.93 -6.88 -3.56
CA VAL A 83 -19.45 -8.23 -3.87
C VAL A 83 -18.66 -8.72 -2.68
N THR A 84 -19.12 -9.80 -2.05
CA THR A 84 -18.38 -10.52 -1.01
C THR A 84 -17.82 -11.79 -1.61
N ILE A 85 -16.52 -12.02 -1.46
CA ILE A 85 -15.82 -13.20 -1.94
C ILE A 85 -15.17 -13.85 -0.74
N GLU A 86 -15.61 -15.04 -0.41
CA GLU A 86 -14.95 -15.85 0.61
C GLU A 86 -14.17 -16.95 -0.09
N LEU A 87 -12.86 -17.05 0.17
CA LEU A 87 -11.96 -17.91 -0.60
C LEU A 87 -10.81 -18.50 0.27
N PRO A 88 -10.10 -19.55 -0.21
CA PRO A 88 -8.97 -20.12 0.52
C PRO A 88 -7.82 -19.14 0.70
N ALA A 89 -7.23 -19.09 1.89
CA ALA A 89 -6.09 -18.24 2.19
C ALA A 89 -4.92 -18.49 1.21
N GLY A 90 -4.28 -17.43 0.75
CA GLY A 90 -3.22 -17.45 -0.27
C GLY A 90 -3.73 -17.32 -1.70
N SER A 91 -5.03 -17.22 -1.93
CA SER A 91 -5.60 -16.98 -3.26
C SER A 91 -5.16 -15.64 -3.86
N ASP A 92 -5.14 -15.58 -5.18
CA ASP A 92 -4.77 -14.40 -5.96
C ASP A 92 -6.02 -13.58 -6.31
N LEU A 93 -5.88 -12.25 -6.30
CA LEU A 93 -6.94 -11.31 -6.63
C LEU A 93 -6.44 -10.31 -7.68
N ARG A 94 -7.07 -10.24 -8.86
CA ARG A 94 -6.63 -9.35 -9.94
C ARG A 94 -7.78 -8.63 -10.63
N GLY A 95 -7.52 -7.41 -11.12
CA GLY A 95 -8.45 -6.65 -11.97
C GLY A 95 -8.79 -5.26 -11.46
N LYS A 96 -10.08 -4.91 -11.43
CA LYS A 96 -10.60 -3.56 -11.12
C LYS A 96 -11.75 -3.63 -10.13
N ALA A 97 -11.73 -2.74 -9.16
CA ALA A 97 -12.82 -2.55 -8.20
C ALA A 97 -13.03 -1.06 -7.91
N GLY A 98 -14.15 -0.71 -7.27
CA GLY A 98 -14.35 0.64 -6.72
C GLY A 98 -13.57 0.78 -5.41
N SER A 99 -13.98 0.02 -4.40
CA SER A 99 -13.27 -0.09 -3.12
C SER A 99 -12.90 -1.55 -2.83
N LEU A 100 -11.93 -1.74 -1.94
CA LEU A 100 -11.47 -3.05 -1.49
C LEU A 100 -11.38 -3.10 0.03
N TYR A 101 -12.01 -4.10 0.61
CA TYR A 101 -11.73 -4.57 1.97
C TYR A 101 -11.35 -6.05 1.90
N ALA A 102 -10.11 -6.38 2.20
CA ALA A 102 -9.58 -7.73 2.18
C ALA A 102 -9.10 -8.15 3.57
N GLU A 103 -9.69 -9.22 4.08
CA GLU A 103 -9.39 -9.82 5.37
C GLU A 103 -8.63 -11.14 5.17
N GLY A 104 -7.67 -11.41 6.05
CA GLY A 104 -6.83 -12.60 5.98
C GLY A 104 -5.70 -12.49 4.95
N ARG A 105 -5.06 -13.63 4.68
CA ARG A 105 -3.85 -13.71 3.86
C ARG A 105 -4.20 -13.97 2.40
N LEU A 106 -3.85 -13.01 1.54
CA LEU A 106 -3.89 -13.16 0.09
C LEU A 106 -2.50 -13.48 -0.48
N GLY A 107 -2.48 -14.14 -1.64
CA GLY A 107 -1.26 -14.36 -2.41
C GLY A 107 -0.86 -13.09 -3.13
N THR A 108 -1.21 -12.98 -4.40
CA THR A 108 -1.01 -11.80 -5.23
C THR A 108 -2.26 -10.94 -5.24
N VAL A 109 -2.11 -9.64 -4.96
CA VAL A 109 -3.15 -8.63 -5.18
C VAL A 109 -2.70 -7.68 -6.28
N ASP A 110 -3.31 -7.73 -7.48
CA ASP A 110 -3.06 -6.80 -8.59
C ASP A 110 -4.34 -6.06 -8.97
N LEU A 111 -4.58 -4.91 -8.35
CA LEU A 111 -5.84 -4.18 -8.49
C LEU A 111 -5.65 -2.73 -8.93
N THR A 112 -6.59 -2.27 -9.73
CA THR A 112 -6.77 -0.85 -10.06
C THR A 112 -8.10 -0.35 -9.50
N LEU A 113 -8.03 0.65 -8.62
CA LEU A 113 -9.16 1.34 -8.02
C LEU A 113 -9.22 2.77 -8.56
N ASN A 114 -10.32 3.12 -9.23
CA ASN A 114 -10.49 4.47 -9.76
C ASN A 114 -11.04 5.45 -8.71
N GLY A 115 -11.71 4.93 -7.68
CA GLY A 115 -12.32 5.72 -6.62
C GLY A 115 -12.80 4.82 -5.50
N GLY A 116 -12.21 4.96 -4.32
CA GLY A 116 -12.52 4.15 -3.14
C GLY A 116 -11.27 3.75 -2.37
N ASP A 117 -11.47 3.44 -1.09
CA ASP A 117 -10.37 3.03 -0.22
C ASP A 117 -9.99 1.55 -0.47
N ALA A 118 -8.72 1.25 -0.27
CA ALA A 118 -8.20 -0.11 -0.21
C ALA A 118 -7.73 -0.41 1.20
N ARG A 119 -8.31 -1.42 1.85
CA ARG A 119 -7.84 -1.96 3.11
C ARG A 119 -7.52 -3.44 2.94
N ILE A 120 -6.27 -3.82 3.18
CA ILE A 120 -5.77 -5.18 2.99
C ILE A 120 -5.07 -5.62 4.28
N ASP A 121 -5.45 -6.78 4.79
CA ASP A 121 -4.83 -7.34 5.98
C ASP A 121 -3.43 -7.89 5.68
N GLU A 122 -3.30 -8.85 4.77
CA GLU A 122 -2.01 -9.41 4.39
C GLU A 122 -1.96 -9.82 2.92
N ALA A 123 -0.85 -9.48 2.24
CA ALA A 123 -0.58 -9.92 0.87
C ALA A 123 0.87 -10.40 0.72
N ALA A 124 1.09 -11.47 -0.06
CA ALA A 124 2.43 -11.93 -0.41
C ALA A 124 3.08 -11.07 -1.51
N ARG A 125 2.29 -10.66 -2.50
CA ARG A 125 2.68 -9.69 -3.54
C ARG A 125 1.59 -8.66 -3.70
N LEU A 126 1.95 -7.39 -3.72
CA LEU A 126 1.00 -6.29 -3.85
C LEU A 126 1.36 -5.42 -5.06
N ARG A 127 0.39 -5.22 -5.95
CA ARG A 127 0.42 -4.24 -7.02
C ARG A 127 -0.90 -3.48 -7.02
N LEU A 128 -0.89 -2.26 -6.52
CA LEU A 128 -2.10 -1.48 -6.32
C LEU A 128 -1.98 -0.11 -6.98
N LYS A 129 -2.96 0.22 -7.81
CA LYS A 129 -3.12 1.55 -8.39
C LYS A 129 -4.42 2.15 -7.88
N VAL A 130 -4.33 3.26 -7.15
CA VAL A 130 -5.49 3.96 -6.60
C VAL A 130 -5.48 5.41 -7.09
N SER A 131 -6.45 5.77 -7.92
CA SER A 131 -6.58 7.13 -8.44
C SER A 131 -7.07 8.09 -7.36
N ALA A 132 -8.10 7.69 -6.62
CA ALA A 132 -8.66 8.45 -5.51
C ALA A 132 -9.09 7.52 -4.37
N GLY A 133 -8.61 7.76 -3.15
CA GLY A 133 -8.88 6.92 -1.97
C GLY A 133 -7.63 6.61 -1.17
N ALA A 134 -7.83 6.27 0.11
CA ALA A 134 -6.76 5.87 1.01
C ALA A 134 -6.38 4.40 0.81
N VAL A 135 -5.09 4.11 0.94
CA VAL A 135 -4.55 2.75 0.95
C VAL A 135 -4.07 2.42 2.35
N VAL A 136 -4.60 1.37 2.95
CA VAL A 136 -4.16 0.83 4.25
C VAL A 136 -3.84 -0.64 4.07
N VAL A 137 -2.58 -1.01 4.28
CA VAL A 137 -2.15 -2.41 4.24
C VAL A 137 -1.45 -2.74 5.55
N ARG A 138 -1.91 -3.76 6.26
CA ARG A 138 -1.25 -4.14 7.52
C ARG A 138 0.10 -4.81 7.23
N ARG A 139 0.15 -5.84 6.39
CA ARG A 139 1.40 -6.54 6.09
C ARG A 139 1.57 -6.89 4.62
N VAL A 140 2.75 -6.62 4.08
CA VAL A 140 3.19 -7.19 2.79
C VAL A 140 4.51 -7.93 2.99
N THR A 141 4.59 -9.18 2.55
CA THR A 141 5.75 -10.05 2.80
C THR A 141 6.72 -10.16 1.64
N GLY A 142 6.37 -9.61 0.47
CA GLY A 142 7.18 -9.67 -0.74
C GLY A 142 7.02 -8.45 -1.64
N ALA A 143 7.12 -8.67 -2.95
CA ALA A 143 7.19 -7.59 -3.94
C ALA A 143 5.98 -6.63 -3.84
N THR A 144 6.25 -5.34 -3.71
CA THR A 144 5.23 -4.30 -3.49
C THR A 144 5.35 -3.15 -4.49
N GLU A 145 4.29 -2.84 -5.23
CA GLU A 145 4.16 -1.63 -6.05
C GLU A 145 2.84 -0.93 -5.69
N VAL A 146 2.91 0.24 -5.05
CA VAL A 146 1.74 1.06 -4.73
C VAL A 146 1.84 2.40 -5.45
N LYS A 147 0.80 2.75 -6.21
CA LYS A 147 0.65 4.05 -6.87
C LYS A 147 -0.65 4.69 -6.40
N ALA A 148 -0.55 5.77 -5.64
CA ALA A 148 -1.68 6.55 -5.15
C ALA A 148 -1.61 7.98 -5.68
N SER A 149 -2.63 8.43 -6.39
CA SER A 149 -2.67 9.80 -6.92
C SER A 149 -3.29 10.78 -5.93
N ALA A 150 -4.53 10.53 -5.52
CA ALA A 150 -5.26 11.37 -4.56
C ALA A 150 -5.69 10.54 -3.33
N GLY A 151 -4.82 10.45 -2.33
CA GLY A 151 -5.10 9.75 -1.09
C GLY A 151 -3.83 9.36 -0.35
N GLY A 152 -3.96 9.07 0.95
CA GLY A 152 -2.84 8.64 1.78
C GLY A 152 -2.51 7.17 1.58
N VAL A 153 -1.25 6.81 1.82
CA VAL A 153 -0.79 5.42 1.85
C VAL A 153 -0.30 5.11 3.25
N ARG A 154 -0.80 4.03 3.85
CA ARG A 154 -0.34 3.49 5.12
C ARG A 154 0.00 2.02 4.95
N LEU A 155 1.25 1.65 5.20
CA LEU A 155 1.72 0.27 5.27
C LEU A 155 2.21 0.04 6.71
N ASP A 156 1.64 -0.89 7.49
CA ASP A 156 2.14 -1.09 8.86
C ASP A 156 3.47 -1.88 8.86
N GLU A 157 3.56 -2.93 8.04
CA GLU A 157 4.75 -3.76 7.87
C GLU A 157 5.01 -4.06 6.39
N MET A 158 6.20 -3.72 5.92
CA MET A 158 6.66 -4.03 4.57
C MET A 158 7.95 -4.85 4.64
N ALA A 159 7.92 -6.05 4.06
CA ALA A 159 9.07 -6.90 3.89
C ALA A 159 9.35 -7.16 2.39
N GLY A 160 10.62 -7.39 2.07
CA GLY A 160 11.05 -7.63 0.69
C GLY A 160 11.34 -6.34 -0.08
N GLU A 161 11.06 -6.34 -1.38
CA GLU A 161 11.36 -5.22 -2.27
C GLU A 161 10.08 -4.47 -2.66
N GLY A 162 10.14 -3.14 -2.69
CA GLY A 162 8.97 -2.39 -3.15
C GLY A 162 9.18 -0.93 -3.46
N THR A 163 8.15 -0.38 -4.11
CA THR A 163 8.06 1.03 -4.45
C THR A 163 6.68 1.59 -4.12
N VAL A 164 6.65 2.72 -3.43
CA VAL A 164 5.45 3.49 -3.12
C VAL A 164 5.57 4.86 -3.81
N ARG A 165 4.58 5.21 -4.63
CA ARG A 165 4.47 6.54 -5.23
C ARG A 165 3.15 7.17 -4.80
N ALA A 166 3.23 8.29 -4.08
CA ALA A 166 2.07 9.02 -3.58
C ALA A 166 2.18 10.50 -3.96
N SER A 167 1.21 11.03 -4.71
CA SER A 167 1.29 12.43 -5.14
C SER A 167 0.77 13.41 -4.08
N ASN A 168 -0.48 13.23 -3.64
CA ASN A 168 -1.19 14.26 -2.88
C ASN A 168 -1.58 13.87 -1.44
N GLY A 169 -1.22 12.67 -0.98
CA GLY A 169 -1.54 12.20 0.37
C GLY A 169 -0.32 11.74 1.16
N PRO A 170 -0.39 11.75 2.50
CA PRO A 170 0.73 11.37 3.35
C PRO A 170 1.09 9.90 3.11
N THR A 171 2.37 9.58 3.21
CA THR A 171 2.84 8.21 3.17
C THR A 171 3.37 7.82 4.54
N GLN A 172 2.78 6.81 5.16
CA GLN A 172 3.20 6.26 6.44
C GLN A 172 3.60 4.80 6.26
N VAL A 173 4.81 4.45 6.67
CA VAL A 173 5.28 3.06 6.71
C VAL A 173 5.73 2.74 8.12
N GLY A 174 5.09 1.79 8.80
CA GLY A 174 5.40 1.47 10.19
C GLY A 174 6.78 0.82 10.34
N SER A 175 7.05 -0.23 9.57
CA SER A 175 8.34 -0.91 9.54
C SER A 175 8.73 -1.36 8.15
N VAL A 176 10.04 -1.30 7.85
CA VAL A 176 10.64 -1.73 6.59
C VAL A 176 11.71 -2.77 6.88
N THR A 177 11.55 -3.96 6.29
CA THR A 177 12.55 -5.04 6.31
C THR A 177 12.89 -5.47 4.88
N GLY A 178 13.97 -4.95 4.31
CA GLY A 178 14.31 -5.19 2.90
C GLY A 178 14.63 -3.90 2.17
N VAL A 179 14.09 -3.70 0.96
CA VAL A 179 14.36 -2.55 0.10
C VAL A 179 13.08 -1.80 -0.21
N LEU A 180 13.00 -0.53 0.17
CA LEU A 180 11.84 0.32 -0.12
C LEU A 180 12.26 1.62 -0.79
N GLU A 181 11.63 1.92 -1.93
CA GLU A 181 11.67 3.24 -2.55
C GLU A 181 10.34 3.98 -2.34
N ILE A 182 10.37 5.20 -1.82
CA ILE A 182 9.20 6.07 -1.66
C ILE A 182 9.40 7.35 -2.47
N VAL A 183 8.42 7.71 -3.28
CA VAL A 183 8.38 9.00 -3.99
C VAL A 183 7.09 9.73 -3.62
N GLY A 184 7.26 10.82 -2.88
CA GLY A 184 6.20 11.74 -2.47
C GLY A 184 6.30 13.09 -3.18
N ALA A 185 5.17 13.76 -3.41
CA ALA A 185 5.18 15.12 -3.96
C ALA A 185 4.78 16.18 -2.92
N HIS A 186 3.55 16.14 -2.39
CA HIS A 186 2.98 17.27 -1.63
C HIS A 186 2.66 16.99 -0.16
N ALA A 187 2.99 15.81 0.35
CA ALA A 187 2.66 15.40 1.71
C ALA A 187 3.83 14.67 2.39
N GLU A 188 3.84 14.71 3.72
CA GLU A 188 4.92 14.14 4.53
C GLU A 188 5.09 12.63 4.29
N ILE A 189 6.34 12.21 4.26
CA ILE A 189 6.72 10.80 4.29
C ILE A 189 7.19 10.48 5.71
N VAL A 190 6.52 9.54 6.36
CA VAL A 190 6.87 9.07 7.70
C VAL A 190 7.18 7.57 7.64
N VAL A 191 8.38 7.20 8.05
CA VAL A 191 8.79 5.80 8.19
C VAL A 191 9.16 5.54 9.65
N GLY A 192 8.54 4.54 10.28
CA GLY A 192 8.70 4.25 11.70
C GLY A 192 10.04 3.59 12.02
N ARG A 193 10.29 2.39 11.51
CA ARG A 193 11.53 1.62 11.75
C ARG A 193 12.11 1.09 10.43
N VAL A 194 13.43 1.13 10.29
CA VAL A 194 14.12 0.65 9.09
C VAL A 194 15.17 -0.40 9.45
N ARG A 195 15.08 -1.56 8.78
CA ARG A 195 16.10 -2.62 8.71
C ARG A 195 16.35 -2.98 7.25
N GLY A 196 17.36 -2.40 6.64
CA GLY A 196 17.69 -2.61 5.22
C GLY A 196 17.87 -1.29 4.47
N THR A 197 17.40 -1.24 3.24
CA THR A 197 17.61 -0.11 2.34
C THR A 197 16.34 0.71 2.17
N LEU A 198 16.40 2.00 2.51
CA LEU A 198 15.32 2.96 2.27
C LEU A 198 15.82 4.07 1.35
N THR A 199 15.12 4.31 0.25
CA THR A 199 15.28 5.53 -0.55
C THR A 199 13.97 6.32 -0.52
N ALA A 200 13.98 7.53 0.02
CA ALA A 200 12.79 8.38 0.05
C ALA A 200 13.08 9.73 -0.61
N LYS A 201 12.19 10.13 -1.54
CA LYS A 201 12.27 11.41 -2.25
C LYS A 201 10.98 12.19 -2.05
N ALA A 202 11.08 13.44 -1.62
CA ALA A 202 9.97 14.35 -1.47
C ALA A 202 10.20 15.63 -2.30
N ALA A 203 9.17 16.15 -2.96
CA ALA A 203 9.28 17.42 -3.70
C ALA A 203 8.99 18.63 -2.81
N HIS A 204 7.86 18.64 -2.11
CA HIS A 204 7.35 19.79 -1.35
C HIS A 204 6.94 19.45 0.08
N ALA A 205 7.53 18.39 0.66
CA ALA A 205 7.23 17.96 2.01
C ALA A 205 8.47 17.45 2.76
N GLY A 206 8.34 17.36 4.09
CA GLY A 206 9.36 16.77 4.95
C GLY A 206 9.38 15.24 4.89
N ILE A 207 10.50 14.69 5.35
CA ILE A 207 10.69 13.25 5.51
C ILE A 207 11.08 12.99 6.97
N ARG A 208 10.29 12.17 7.68
CA ARG A 208 10.62 11.70 9.02
C ARG A 208 10.88 10.21 8.99
N VAL A 209 12.08 9.81 9.38
CA VAL A 209 12.45 8.42 9.60
C VAL A 209 12.72 8.25 11.09
N GLY A 210 12.05 7.30 11.73
CA GLY A 210 12.32 6.90 13.11
C GLY A 210 13.62 6.07 13.19
N PRO A 211 13.73 5.09 14.10
CA PRO A 211 14.96 4.33 14.28
C PRO A 211 15.41 3.59 13.01
N VAL A 212 16.59 3.95 12.52
CA VAL A 212 17.35 3.22 11.50
C VAL A 212 18.29 2.25 12.22
N GLU A 213 17.89 0.98 12.29
CA GLU A 213 18.63 -0.02 13.07
C GLU A 213 19.80 -0.61 12.30
N SER A 214 19.62 -0.83 11.00
CA SER A 214 20.67 -1.34 10.12
C SER A 214 20.39 -1.01 8.65
N GLY A 215 21.47 -0.92 7.87
CA GLY A 215 21.41 -0.79 6.41
C GLY A 215 21.69 0.62 5.88
N ASN A 216 21.06 0.99 4.77
CA ASN A 216 21.36 2.24 4.04
C ASN A 216 20.09 3.06 3.84
N VAL A 217 20.13 4.32 4.25
CA VAL A 217 19.01 5.24 4.15
C VAL A 217 19.44 6.44 3.33
N ARG A 218 18.80 6.66 2.18
CA ARG A 218 19.00 7.81 1.30
C ARG A 218 17.73 8.65 1.23
N LEU A 219 17.80 9.87 1.72
CA LEU A 219 16.68 10.79 1.83
C LEU A 219 16.98 12.06 1.05
N THR A 220 16.04 12.49 0.23
CA THR A 220 16.18 13.73 -0.53
C THR A 220 14.87 14.50 -0.49
N SER A 221 14.91 15.77 -0.09
CA SER A 221 13.78 16.69 -0.22
C SER A 221 14.18 17.96 -0.95
N SER A 222 13.34 18.47 -1.86
CA SER A 222 13.59 19.80 -2.44
C SER A 222 13.13 20.90 -1.49
N TYR A 223 11.95 20.73 -0.88
CA TYR A 223 11.40 21.64 0.12
C TYR A 223 10.81 20.82 1.27
N GLY A 224 11.40 20.94 2.44
CA GLY A 224 10.98 20.23 3.65
C GLY A 224 12.17 19.83 4.51
N SER A 225 11.92 19.74 5.80
CA SER A 225 12.93 19.25 6.74
C SER A 225 13.02 17.74 6.71
N ILE A 226 14.21 17.21 6.96
CA ILE A 226 14.47 15.78 7.09
C ILE A 226 14.84 15.48 8.53
N GLU A 227 14.16 14.51 9.13
CA GLU A 227 14.43 14.04 10.48
C GLU A 227 14.77 12.54 10.45
N VAL A 228 15.88 12.14 11.06
CA VAL A 228 16.31 10.72 11.11
C VAL A 228 16.68 10.33 12.54
N GLY A 229 16.11 9.21 13.00
CA GLY A 229 16.49 8.58 14.26
C GLY A 229 17.55 7.51 14.09
N VAL A 230 18.61 7.54 14.89
CA VAL A 230 19.58 6.43 15.01
C VAL A 230 19.55 5.93 16.46
N PRO A 231 19.11 4.68 16.71
CA PRO A 231 19.00 4.13 18.06
C PRO A 231 20.36 3.91 18.70
N GLU A 232 20.36 3.78 20.03
CA GLU A 232 21.55 3.35 20.77
C GLU A 232 22.05 1.97 20.31
N GLY A 233 23.37 1.79 20.29
CA GLY A 233 24.00 0.56 19.83
C GLY A 233 24.20 0.46 18.32
N THR A 234 23.67 1.40 17.52
CA THR A 234 23.93 1.47 16.07
C THR A 234 25.02 2.49 15.75
N ALA A 235 26.10 2.05 15.11
CA ALA A 235 27.14 2.91 14.58
C ALA A 235 26.66 3.54 13.26
N ALA A 236 26.52 4.86 13.22
CA ALA A 236 26.02 5.58 12.04
C ALA A 236 27.15 6.29 11.29
N TRP A 237 27.24 6.01 9.99
CA TRP A 237 27.99 6.83 9.05
C TRP A 237 27.04 7.84 8.41
N LEU A 238 27.46 9.11 8.36
CA LEU A 238 26.57 10.23 8.05
C LEU A 238 27.15 11.07 6.91
N ASP A 239 26.34 11.30 5.90
CA ASP A 239 26.55 12.29 4.84
C ASP A 239 25.26 13.11 4.74
N VAL A 240 25.29 14.28 5.37
CA VAL A 240 24.08 15.09 5.58
C VAL A 240 24.34 16.54 5.15
N ALA A 241 23.41 17.09 4.39
CA ALA A 241 23.54 18.45 3.85
C ALA A 241 22.18 19.16 3.77
N SER A 242 22.21 20.46 4.01
CA SER A 242 21.11 21.39 3.71
C SER A 242 21.68 22.56 2.92
N GLU A 243 21.10 22.89 1.76
CA GLU A 243 21.53 24.05 0.97
C GLU A 243 21.04 25.36 1.60
N HIS A 244 19.78 25.40 2.01
CA HIS A 244 19.15 26.54 2.67
C HIS A 244 18.43 26.10 3.96
N GLY A 245 19.24 25.97 5.01
CA GLY A 245 18.78 25.60 6.35
C GLY A 245 19.97 25.25 7.25
N SER A 246 19.70 24.45 8.27
CA SER A 246 20.71 24.02 9.23
C SER A 246 20.78 22.49 9.33
N VAL A 247 21.97 21.99 9.68
CA VAL A 247 22.18 20.58 10.04
C VAL A 247 22.39 20.51 11.54
N ARG A 248 21.54 19.75 12.23
CA ARG A 248 21.65 19.51 13.67
C ARG A 248 21.87 18.04 13.95
N ASN A 249 23.10 17.70 14.36
CA ASN A 249 23.45 16.36 14.80
C ASN A 249 23.39 16.25 16.32
N GLN A 250 22.49 15.42 16.85
CA GLN A 250 22.38 15.13 18.28
C GLN A 250 22.94 13.75 18.66
N LEU A 251 23.62 13.07 17.73
CA LEU A 251 24.26 11.79 17.98
C LEU A 251 25.58 11.98 18.72
N THR A 252 25.84 11.13 19.70
CA THR A 252 27.14 11.07 20.36
C THR A 252 28.19 10.55 19.36
N PRO A 253 29.30 11.27 19.11
CA PRO A 253 30.39 10.78 18.29
C PRO A 253 30.96 9.48 18.86
N THR A 254 31.30 8.53 17.97
CA THR A 254 31.93 7.25 18.34
C THR A 254 33.13 7.01 17.44
N HIS A 255 34.11 6.21 17.89
CA HIS A 255 35.35 5.92 17.15
C HIS A 255 35.16 4.89 16.01
N GLY A 256 33.94 4.74 15.50
CA GLY A 256 33.57 3.75 14.50
C GLY A 256 32.94 2.49 15.10
N PRO A 257 32.46 1.56 14.26
CA PRO A 257 31.83 0.34 14.73
C PRO A 257 32.85 -0.54 15.47
N VAL A 258 32.51 -1.01 16.67
CA VAL A 258 33.17 -2.18 17.27
C VAL A 258 32.59 -3.46 16.68
N GLU A 259 33.35 -4.55 16.73
CA GLU A 259 32.88 -5.87 16.30
C GLU A 259 31.52 -6.18 16.96
N GLU A 260 30.58 -6.73 16.16
CA GLU A 260 29.19 -7.05 16.54
C GLU A 260 28.18 -5.89 16.66
N GLN A 261 28.56 -4.62 16.40
CA GLN A 261 27.58 -3.53 16.33
C GLN A 261 26.83 -3.46 14.99
N SER A 262 25.53 -3.18 15.06
CA SER A 262 24.73 -2.83 13.90
C SER A 262 25.24 -1.53 13.27
N THR A 263 25.29 -1.47 11.94
CA THR A 263 25.73 -0.28 11.21
C THR A 263 24.61 0.30 10.36
N ALA A 264 24.52 1.62 10.34
CA ALA A 264 23.60 2.38 9.50
C ALA A 264 24.36 3.44 8.70
N GLN A 265 24.08 3.54 7.40
CA GLN A 265 24.56 4.63 6.56
C GLN A 265 23.40 5.56 6.25
N VAL A 266 23.55 6.84 6.62
CA VAL A 266 22.50 7.86 6.41
C VAL A 266 23.04 8.91 5.46
N PHE A 267 22.43 8.97 4.27
CA PHE A 267 22.61 10.02 3.28
C PHE A 267 21.35 10.88 3.28
N ALA A 268 21.43 12.13 3.71
CA ALA A 268 20.25 13.02 3.73
C ALA A 268 20.58 14.39 3.16
N SER A 269 19.86 14.80 2.12
CA SER A 269 20.02 16.13 1.51
C SER A 269 18.68 16.85 1.38
N THR A 270 18.66 18.13 1.75
CA THR A 270 17.51 19.01 1.47
C THR A 270 17.93 20.32 0.82
N GLY A 271 17.14 20.79 -0.15
CA GLY A 271 17.35 22.11 -0.77
C GLY A 271 16.92 23.24 0.17
N TRP A 272 15.72 23.13 0.74
CA TRP A 272 15.16 24.11 1.66
C TRP A 272 14.56 23.42 2.89
N GLY A 273 15.18 23.62 4.05
CA GLY A 273 14.75 23.01 5.31
C GLY A 273 15.92 22.53 6.15
N ASP A 274 15.63 22.06 7.36
CA ASP A 274 16.64 21.56 8.27
C ASP A 274 16.85 20.05 8.11
N VAL A 275 18.06 19.58 8.41
CA VAL A 275 18.33 18.16 8.61
C VAL A 275 18.63 17.91 10.08
N ILE A 276 17.81 17.10 10.74
CA ILE A 276 17.90 16.81 12.17
C ILE A 276 18.19 15.32 12.34
N LEU A 277 19.32 15.01 12.98
CA LEU A 277 19.67 13.66 13.41
C LEU A 277 19.47 13.57 14.92
N ARG A 278 18.67 12.59 15.35
CA ARG A 278 18.34 12.39 16.76
C ARG A 278 18.64 10.98 17.23
N ARG A 279 18.78 10.84 18.55
CA ARG A 279 18.85 9.57 19.24
C ARG A 279 17.47 9.32 19.90
N PRO A 280 16.59 8.52 19.27
CA PRO A 280 15.25 8.23 19.78
C PRO A 280 15.26 7.19 20.91
#